data_AF-A0A9D7DA69-F1
#
_entry.id   AF-A0A9D7DA69-F1
#
_cell.length_a   1.000
_cell.length_b   1.000
_cell.length_c   1.000
_cell.angle_alpha   90.00
_cell.angle_beta   90.00
_cell.angle_gamma   90.00
#
_symmetry.space_group_name_H-M   'P 1'
#
loop_
_entity.id
_entity.type
_entity.pdbx_description
1 polymer ?
#
loop_
_entity_poly.entity_id
_entity_poly.type
_entity_poly.pdbx_seq_one_letter_code
_entity_poly.pdbx_strand_id
1 'polypeptide(L)'
;MKHIPLPVVLMAWLAPGAIARIVATPAEKTIRTAKAEVVSFAVAPKGDRLLVGLNKGAELIDLETGKKLFAFPYHEDGGTTVYHVAFNDNGEFAVLIGHSGKRVVWSLKTGKPEPSLIQHRWVPDPRAVKAMGLDMSNSTFDRYYQQDELKHGDHIVRSVKHGTVEVLDAEGKVIQKLEHPENKDQHHLAPLLLWEQWLLVGTDDGRVLFYTVR
;
A
#
# COMPACT_ATOMS: atom_id res chain seq x y z
N MET A 1 33.96 49.69 1.59
CA MET A 1 32.52 49.51 1.25
C MET A 1 32.36 48.07 0.78
N LYS A 2 31.60 47.24 1.51
CA LYS A 2 31.43 45.81 1.21
C LYS A 2 30.22 45.65 0.28
N HIS A 3 30.44 45.08 -0.91
CA HIS A 3 29.36 44.68 -1.82
C HIS A 3 28.60 43.49 -1.22
N ILE A 4 27.29 43.66 -1.06
CA ILE A 4 26.35 42.57 -0.74
C ILE A 4 25.67 42.20 -2.07
N PRO A 5 25.75 40.95 -2.56
CA PRO A 5 25.00 40.56 -3.74
C PRO A 5 23.53 40.31 -3.38
N LEU A 6 22.62 40.82 -4.22
CA LEU A 6 21.17 40.59 -4.11
C LEU A 6 20.82 39.12 -4.41
N PRO A 7 19.76 38.56 -3.80
CA PRO A 7 19.35 37.19 -4.07
C PRO A 7 18.73 37.09 -5.47
N VAL A 8 19.17 36.11 -6.24
CA VAL A 8 18.54 35.71 -7.49
C VAL A 8 17.22 35.02 -7.16
N VAL A 9 16.10 35.68 -7.43
CA VAL A 9 14.77 35.06 -7.37
C VAL A 9 14.61 34.21 -8.63
N LEU A 10 14.66 32.89 -8.48
CA LEU A 10 14.33 31.95 -9.54
C LEU A 10 12.81 31.96 -9.73
N MET A 11 12.31 32.71 -10.73
CA MET A 11 10.93 32.57 -11.21
C MET A 11 10.84 31.31 -12.05
N ALA A 12 10.20 30.27 -11.51
CA ALA A 12 9.87 29.07 -12.27
C ALA A 12 8.79 29.39 -13.30
N TRP A 13 9.11 29.22 -14.59
CA TRP A 13 8.14 29.31 -15.67
C TRP A 13 7.24 28.06 -15.62
N LEU A 14 5.95 28.24 -15.35
CA LEU A 14 4.95 27.20 -15.63
C LEU A 14 4.72 27.17 -17.14
N ALA A 15 5.10 26.07 -17.79
CA ALA A 15 4.82 25.86 -19.20
C ALA A 15 3.28 25.89 -19.43
N PRO A 16 2.76 26.70 -20.36
CA PRO A 16 1.35 26.70 -20.68
C PRO A 16 0.97 25.36 -21.32
N GLY A 17 -0.02 24.66 -20.78
CA GLY A 17 -0.57 23.43 -21.35
C GLY A 17 -0.33 22.15 -20.54
N ALA A 18 0.28 22.23 -19.35
CA ALA A 18 0.28 21.08 -18.44
C ALA A 18 -1.17 20.85 -17.94
N ILE A 19 -1.82 19.80 -18.44
CA ILE A 19 -3.05 19.28 -17.83
C ILE A 19 -2.71 19.01 -16.36
N ALA A 20 -3.49 19.59 -15.45
CA ALA A 20 -3.35 19.30 -14.02
C ALA A 20 -3.51 17.80 -13.82
N ARG A 21 -2.42 17.14 -13.40
CA ARG A 21 -2.45 15.71 -13.10
C ARG A 21 -3.07 15.54 -11.72
N ILE A 22 -4.08 14.67 -11.64
CA ILE A 22 -4.70 14.28 -10.37
C ILE A 22 -3.67 13.62 -9.46
N VAL A 23 -2.79 12.80 -10.05
CA VAL A 23 -1.67 12.19 -9.32
C VAL A 23 -0.36 12.83 -9.77
N ALA A 24 0.33 13.50 -8.86
CA ALA A 24 1.61 14.14 -9.15
C ALA A 24 2.69 13.08 -9.45
N THR A 25 3.49 13.29 -10.49
CA THR A 25 4.58 12.39 -10.89
C THR A 25 5.90 13.17 -11.05
N PRO A 26 7.07 12.58 -10.75
CA PRO A 26 7.28 11.20 -10.28
C PRO A 26 6.80 11.00 -8.83
N ALA A 27 6.90 9.76 -8.31
CA ALA A 27 6.67 9.50 -6.90
C ALA A 27 7.55 10.43 -6.04
N GLU A 28 6.96 11.03 -5.01
CA GLU A 28 7.65 11.99 -4.14
C GLU A 28 8.49 11.27 -3.07
N LYS A 29 8.05 10.07 -2.69
CA LYS A 29 8.74 9.23 -1.70
C LYS A 29 8.67 7.76 -2.10
N THR A 30 9.71 7.02 -1.72
CA THR A 30 9.76 5.56 -1.86
C THR A 30 10.25 4.94 -0.56
N ILE A 31 9.48 3.99 -0.04
CA ILE A 31 9.90 3.13 1.07
C ILE A 31 10.25 1.76 0.47
N ARG A 32 11.35 1.17 0.94
CA ARG A 32 11.77 -0.17 0.51
C ARG A 32 11.50 -1.18 1.61
N THR A 33 10.79 -2.24 1.24
CA THR A 33 10.63 -3.44 2.05
C THR A 33 11.65 -4.48 1.62
N ALA A 34 11.55 -5.70 2.16
CA ALA A 34 12.27 -6.83 1.59
C ALA A 34 11.88 -7.06 0.12
N LYS A 35 12.84 -7.48 -0.72
CA LYS A 35 12.62 -7.77 -2.15
C LYS A 35 11.57 -8.86 -2.35
N ALA A 36 10.31 -8.48 -2.48
CA ALA A 36 9.13 -9.31 -2.52
C ALA A 36 7.94 -8.48 -2.95
N GLU A 37 6.94 -9.14 -3.51
CA GLU A 37 5.74 -8.46 -3.94
C GLU A 37 4.99 -7.85 -2.78
N VAL A 38 4.62 -6.58 -2.95
CA VAL A 38 3.70 -5.88 -2.05
C VAL A 38 2.27 -6.23 -2.42
N VAL A 39 1.49 -6.62 -1.42
CA VAL A 39 0.17 -7.23 -1.57
C VAL A 39 -0.92 -6.44 -0.84
N SER A 40 -0.60 -5.82 0.30
CA SER A 40 -1.59 -5.11 1.10
C SER A 40 -0.96 -4.01 1.97
N PHE A 41 -1.77 -3.06 2.39
CA PHE A 41 -1.36 -1.92 3.20
C PHE A 41 -2.32 -1.65 4.36
N ALA A 42 -1.78 -1.19 5.47
CA ALA A 42 -2.54 -0.46 6.47
C ALA A 42 -1.66 0.65 7.06
N VAL A 43 -2.21 1.85 7.20
CA VAL A 43 -1.59 2.91 8.00
C VAL A 43 -2.08 2.79 9.43
N ALA A 44 -1.18 2.88 10.40
CA ALA A 44 -1.54 2.83 11.81
C ALA A 44 -2.47 4.02 12.18
N PRO A 45 -3.34 3.88 13.19
CA PRO A 45 -4.29 4.94 13.57
C PRO A 45 -3.65 6.30 13.88
N LYS A 46 -2.38 6.31 14.32
CA LYS A 46 -1.62 7.53 14.60
C LYS A 46 -0.94 8.16 13.37
N GLY A 47 -1.01 7.51 12.20
CA GLY A 47 -0.32 7.97 10.98
C GLY A 47 1.21 7.82 11.02
N ASP A 48 1.75 7.14 12.04
CA ASP A 48 3.20 7.07 12.31
C ASP A 48 3.88 5.84 11.69
N ARG A 49 3.10 4.81 11.34
CA ARG A 49 3.60 3.52 10.87
C ARG A 49 2.77 2.99 9.73
N LEU A 50 3.42 2.24 8.85
CA LEU A 50 2.83 1.52 7.74
C LEU A 50 3.07 0.03 7.94
N LEU A 51 1.99 -0.76 7.90
CA LEU A 51 2.06 -2.21 7.82
C LEU A 51 1.93 -2.60 6.35
N VAL A 52 2.93 -3.31 5.84
CA VAL A 52 3.00 -3.76 4.44
C VAL A 52 2.91 -5.28 4.42
N GLY A 53 1.81 -5.80 3.88
CA GLY A 53 1.69 -7.23 3.58
C GLY A 53 2.43 -7.57 2.29
N LEU A 54 3.17 -8.67 2.32
CA LEU A 54 4.02 -9.15 1.24
C LEU A 54 3.66 -10.58 0.86
N ASN A 55 4.17 -11.04 -0.28
CA ASN A 55 4.12 -12.47 -0.64
C ASN A 55 5.02 -13.39 0.23
N LYS A 56 5.63 -12.85 1.29
CA LYS A 56 6.52 -13.57 2.22
C LYS A 56 6.39 -13.12 3.69
N GLY A 57 5.19 -12.76 4.12
CA GLY A 57 4.91 -12.22 5.45
C GLY A 57 4.49 -10.77 5.40
N ALA A 58 4.83 -10.01 6.44
CA ALA A 58 4.58 -8.57 6.46
C ALA A 58 5.74 -7.82 7.12
N GLU A 59 5.85 -6.52 6.86
CA GLU A 59 6.80 -5.64 7.53
C GLU A 59 6.09 -4.43 8.12
N LEU A 60 6.45 -4.07 9.36
CA LEU A 60 6.05 -2.80 9.98
C LEU A 60 7.15 -1.78 9.75
N ILE A 61 6.78 -0.61 9.25
CA ILE A 61 7.69 0.44 8.84
C ILE A 61 7.32 1.71 9.57
N ASP A 62 8.33 2.42 10.07
CA ASP A 62 8.20 3.79 10.53
C ASP A 62 8.00 4.72 9.32
N LEU A 63 6.88 5.45 9.28
CA LEU A 63 6.53 6.26 8.12
C LEU A 63 7.44 7.47 7.98
N GLU A 64 7.94 8.06 9.06
CA GLU A 64 8.79 9.25 8.99
C GLU A 64 10.15 8.89 8.37
N THR A 65 10.82 7.89 8.95
CA THR A 65 12.19 7.50 8.60
C THR A 65 12.27 6.48 7.47
N GLY A 66 11.17 5.82 7.14
CA GLY A 66 11.13 4.71 6.16
C GLY A 66 11.85 3.45 6.65
N LYS A 67 12.22 3.36 7.93
CA LYS A 67 12.93 2.22 8.49
C LYS A 67 11.98 1.10 8.87
N LYS A 68 12.40 -0.13 8.63
CA LYS A 68 11.71 -1.32 9.14
C LYS A 68 11.85 -1.40 10.67
N LEU A 69 10.70 -1.46 11.34
CA LEU A 69 10.58 -1.70 12.78
C LEU A 69 10.51 -3.19 13.09
N PHE A 70 9.66 -3.92 12.36
CA PHE A 70 9.50 -5.36 12.52
C PHE A 70 9.30 -6.07 11.19
N ALA A 71 9.67 -7.35 11.15
CA ALA A 71 9.24 -8.31 10.14
C ALA A 71 8.39 -9.37 10.83
N PHE A 72 7.27 -9.72 10.22
CA PHE A 72 6.31 -10.68 10.72
C PHE A 72 6.25 -11.87 9.75
N PRO A 73 6.96 -12.96 10.06
CA PRO A 73 6.84 -14.19 9.29
C PRO A 73 5.38 -14.68 9.32
N TYR A 74 4.87 -15.05 8.16
CA TYR A 74 3.55 -15.64 8.02
C TYR A 74 3.69 -16.97 7.31
N HIS A 75 2.98 -17.97 7.81
CA HIS A 75 2.93 -19.29 7.21
C HIS A 75 1.51 -19.80 7.33
N GLU A 76 0.96 -20.32 6.25
CA GLU A 76 -0.25 -21.11 6.18
C GLU A 76 0.01 -22.31 5.27
N ASP A 77 -0.93 -23.26 5.23
CA ASP A 77 -0.72 -24.50 4.47
C ASP A 77 -0.44 -24.19 3.00
N GLY A 78 0.83 -24.39 2.59
CA GLY A 78 1.29 -24.15 1.23
C GLY A 78 1.68 -22.71 0.87
N GLY A 79 1.65 -21.73 1.79
CA GLY A 79 1.90 -20.33 1.44
C GLY A 79 2.42 -19.43 2.58
N THR A 80 2.99 -18.29 2.19
CA THR A 80 3.53 -17.26 3.11
C THR A 80 2.99 -15.87 2.79
N THR A 81 2.08 -15.75 1.82
CA THR A 81 1.53 -14.48 1.37
C THR A 81 0.52 -13.93 2.38
N VAL A 82 0.63 -12.63 2.65
CA VAL A 82 -0.31 -11.89 3.50
C VAL A 82 -1.17 -11.00 2.61
N TYR A 83 -2.41 -11.43 2.42
CA TYR A 83 -3.35 -10.79 1.52
C TYR A 83 -4.15 -9.65 2.16
N HIS A 84 -4.21 -9.64 3.48
CA HIS A 84 -4.84 -8.55 4.21
C HIS A 84 -4.09 -8.26 5.51
N VAL A 85 -3.91 -6.97 5.78
CA VAL A 85 -3.30 -6.47 6.99
C VAL A 85 -4.18 -5.41 7.63
N ALA A 86 -4.23 -5.37 8.96
CA ALA A 86 -4.90 -4.30 9.68
C ALA A 86 -4.28 -4.09 11.06
N PHE A 87 -4.46 -2.89 11.59
CA PHE A 87 -4.22 -2.57 12.99
C PHE A 87 -5.52 -2.71 13.78
N ASN A 88 -5.40 -2.89 15.09
CA ASN A 88 -6.50 -2.56 15.98
C ASN A 88 -6.57 -1.04 16.24
N ASP A 89 -7.68 -0.57 16.81
CA ASP A 89 -7.98 0.86 16.97
C ASP A 89 -6.92 1.67 17.72
N ASN A 90 -6.21 1.05 18.68
CA ASN A 90 -5.13 1.72 19.43
C ASN A 90 -3.75 1.59 18.77
N GLY A 91 -3.62 0.79 17.71
CA GLY A 91 -2.39 0.58 16.96
C GLY A 91 -1.31 -0.23 17.70
N GLU A 92 -1.67 -0.97 18.75
CA GLU A 92 -0.73 -1.82 19.51
C GLU A 92 -0.64 -3.25 18.98
N PHE A 93 -1.63 -3.66 18.18
CA PHE A 93 -1.68 -4.98 17.57
C PHE A 93 -1.90 -4.88 16.06
N ALA A 94 -1.34 -5.85 15.34
CA ALA A 94 -1.61 -6.07 13.93
C ALA A 94 -2.20 -7.45 13.71
N VAL A 95 -3.06 -7.58 12.71
CA VAL A 95 -3.51 -8.87 12.19
C VAL A 95 -2.98 -9.06 10.78
N LEU A 96 -2.49 -10.27 10.51
CA LEU A 96 -2.15 -10.74 9.16
C LEU A 96 -3.12 -11.86 8.79
N ILE A 97 -3.60 -11.82 7.55
CA ILE A 97 -4.57 -12.78 7.03
C ILE A 97 -4.08 -13.32 5.68
N GLY A 98 -4.04 -14.64 5.55
CA GLY A 98 -3.68 -15.34 4.30
C GLY A 98 -4.90 -15.80 3.51
N HIS A 99 -4.68 -16.52 2.41
CA HIS A 99 -5.74 -16.89 1.45
C HIS A 99 -6.76 -17.83 2.08
N SER A 100 -6.32 -18.69 3.00
CA SER A 100 -7.18 -19.68 3.66
C SER A 100 -8.10 -19.06 4.72
N GLY A 101 -7.94 -17.75 5.00
CA GLY A 101 -8.56 -17.07 6.13
C GLY A 101 -7.88 -17.36 7.47
N LYS A 102 -6.72 -18.04 7.47
CA LYS A 102 -5.85 -18.10 8.64
C LYS A 102 -5.48 -16.69 9.06
N ARG A 103 -5.61 -16.42 10.37
CA ARG A 103 -5.36 -15.13 11.00
C ARG A 103 -4.30 -15.30 12.06
N VAL A 104 -3.35 -14.38 12.11
CA VAL A 104 -2.36 -14.30 13.19
C VAL A 104 -2.33 -12.87 13.70
N VAL A 105 -2.28 -12.72 15.02
CA VAL A 105 -2.16 -11.41 15.67
C VAL A 105 -0.75 -11.24 16.19
N TRP A 106 -0.21 -10.04 16.05
CA TRP A 106 1.11 -9.66 16.52
C TRP A 106 1.01 -8.49 17.47
N SER A 107 1.70 -8.57 18.61
CA SER A 107 1.94 -7.42 19.48
C SER A 107 3.02 -6.54 18.86
N LEU A 108 2.67 -5.30 18.56
CA LEU A 108 3.60 -4.32 17.98
C LEU A 108 4.52 -3.68 19.03
N LYS A 109 4.25 -3.93 20.32
CA LYS A 109 5.14 -3.56 21.42
C LYS A 109 6.30 -4.53 21.55
N THR A 110 6.04 -5.83 21.38
CA THR A 110 7.04 -6.89 21.62
C THR A 110 7.60 -7.50 20.33
N GLY A 111 6.91 -7.31 19.20
CA GLY A 111 7.24 -7.96 17.93
C GLY A 111 6.98 -9.47 17.94
N LYS A 112 6.09 -9.96 18.83
CA LYS A 112 5.80 -11.39 18.99
C LYS A 112 4.35 -11.73 18.62
N PRO A 113 4.09 -12.96 18.17
CA PRO A 113 2.74 -13.41 17.88
C PRO A 113 1.96 -13.63 19.18
N GLU A 114 0.69 -13.25 19.17
CA GLU A 114 -0.24 -13.54 20.25
C GLU A 114 -0.78 -14.97 20.09
N PRO A 115 -0.71 -15.82 21.13
CA PRO A 115 -1.04 -17.24 21.00
C PRO A 115 -2.54 -17.50 20.85
N SER A 116 -3.39 -16.55 21.23
CA SER A 116 -4.84 -16.72 21.23
C SER A 116 -5.56 -15.59 20.52
N LEU A 117 -6.24 -15.91 19.42
CA LEU A 117 -7.11 -14.96 18.72
C LEU A 117 -8.35 -14.57 19.53
N ILE A 118 -8.77 -15.38 20.52
CA ILE A 118 -10.02 -15.18 21.28
C ILE A 118 -10.00 -13.87 22.07
N GLN A 119 -8.81 -13.41 22.47
CA GLN A 119 -8.63 -12.15 23.20
C GLN A 119 -8.73 -10.92 22.28
N HIS A 120 -8.70 -11.11 20.95
CA HIS A 120 -8.68 -10.04 19.95
C HIS A 120 -9.98 -10.01 19.13
N ARG A 121 -11.09 -9.67 19.79
CA ARG A 121 -12.45 -9.66 19.19
C ARG A 121 -12.65 -8.71 18.00
N TRP A 122 -11.74 -7.76 17.81
CA TRP A 122 -11.72 -6.85 16.65
C TRP A 122 -11.26 -7.56 15.36
N VAL A 123 -10.59 -8.72 15.48
CA VAL A 123 -10.18 -9.52 14.33
C VAL A 123 -11.41 -10.11 13.66
N PRO A 124 -11.59 -9.92 12.34
CA PRO A 124 -12.74 -10.47 11.61
C PRO A 124 -12.79 -11.99 11.75
N ASP A 125 -13.99 -12.53 11.93
CA ASP A 125 -14.22 -13.97 11.94
C ASP A 125 -13.99 -14.59 10.53
N PRO A 126 -13.90 -15.93 10.38
CA PRO A 126 -13.70 -16.54 9.05
C PRO A 126 -14.75 -16.15 8.00
N ARG A 127 -16.00 -15.92 8.43
CA ARG A 127 -17.09 -15.53 7.52
C ARG A 127 -16.91 -14.09 7.06
N ALA A 128 -16.54 -13.19 7.98
CA ALA A 128 -16.22 -11.81 7.66
C ALA A 128 -15.02 -11.71 6.71
N VAL A 129 -13.96 -12.49 6.94
CA VAL A 129 -12.82 -12.57 6.01
C VAL A 129 -13.27 -13.05 4.63
N LYS A 130 -14.09 -14.10 4.56
CA LYS A 130 -14.65 -14.56 3.28
C LYS A 130 -15.53 -13.50 2.60
N ALA A 131 -16.25 -12.69 3.39
CA ALA A 131 -17.12 -11.63 2.90
C ALA A 131 -16.36 -10.38 2.45
N MET A 132 -15.07 -10.23 2.77
CA MET A 132 -14.23 -9.14 2.26
C MET A 132 -14.02 -9.22 0.74
N GLY A 133 -14.52 -10.26 0.07
CA GLY A 133 -14.37 -10.41 -1.38
C GLY A 133 -12.93 -10.69 -1.79
N LEU A 134 -12.10 -11.16 -0.85
CA LEU A 134 -10.83 -11.81 -1.17
C LEU A 134 -11.20 -13.05 -2.01
N ASP A 135 -11.12 -12.96 -3.34
CA ASP A 135 -11.71 -13.92 -4.27
C ASP A 135 -11.00 -15.30 -4.26
N MET A 136 -11.31 -16.15 -3.29
CA MET A 136 -10.71 -17.48 -3.13
C MET A 136 -11.02 -18.49 -4.28
N SER A 137 -11.67 -18.08 -5.38
CA SER A 137 -12.37 -19.00 -6.27
C SER A 137 -11.64 -19.46 -7.54
N ASN A 138 -10.42 -19.00 -7.85
CA ASN A 138 -9.61 -19.63 -8.88
C ASN A 138 -8.12 -19.55 -8.55
N SER A 139 -7.38 -20.63 -8.81
CA SER A 139 -5.91 -20.68 -8.87
C SER A 139 -5.10 -20.31 -7.61
N THR A 140 -4.05 -21.10 -7.31
CA THR A 140 -2.98 -20.75 -6.35
C THR A 140 -2.15 -19.52 -6.76
N PHE A 141 -2.46 -18.91 -7.91
CA PHE A 141 -1.79 -17.74 -8.47
C PHE A 141 -2.65 -16.48 -8.51
N ASP A 142 -3.93 -16.55 -8.09
CA ASP A 142 -4.74 -15.34 -8.01
C ASP A 142 -4.23 -14.50 -6.84
N ARG A 143 -3.74 -13.32 -7.19
CA ARG A 143 -3.10 -12.39 -6.26
C ARG A 143 -4.14 -11.40 -5.77
N TYR A 144 -4.45 -11.49 -4.48
CA TYR A 144 -5.38 -10.58 -3.84
C TYR A 144 -4.65 -9.30 -3.45
N TYR A 145 -5.27 -8.16 -3.73
CA TYR A 145 -4.83 -6.89 -3.22
C TYR A 145 -5.94 -6.32 -2.37
N GLN A 146 -5.58 -5.79 -1.20
CA GLN A 146 -6.57 -5.27 -0.23
C GLN A 146 -7.45 -4.16 -0.85
N GLN A 147 -6.90 -3.40 -1.80
CA GLN A 147 -7.62 -2.46 -2.65
C GLN A 147 -6.91 -2.37 -4.00
N ASP A 148 -7.63 -2.61 -5.09
CA ASP A 148 -7.18 -2.40 -6.47
C ASP A 148 -7.90 -1.21 -7.14
N GLU A 149 -8.95 -0.68 -6.52
CA GLU A 149 -9.68 0.51 -6.96
C GLU A 149 -10.05 1.40 -5.76
N LEU A 150 -9.97 2.71 -5.95
CA LEU A 150 -10.37 3.72 -4.97
C LEU A 150 -10.96 4.97 -5.65
N LYS A 151 -11.78 5.73 -4.91
CA LYS A 151 -12.41 6.96 -5.39
C LYS A 151 -11.75 8.19 -4.77
N HIS A 152 -11.47 9.21 -5.59
CA HIS A 152 -10.99 10.52 -5.15
C HIS A 152 -11.73 11.65 -5.88
N GLY A 153 -12.63 12.34 -5.18
CA GLY A 153 -13.57 13.26 -5.82
C GLY A 153 -14.44 12.53 -6.84
N ASP A 154 -14.49 13.04 -8.07
CA ASP A 154 -15.20 12.41 -9.19
C ASP A 154 -14.34 11.42 -9.98
N HIS A 155 -13.12 11.15 -9.52
CA HIS A 155 -12.18 10.26 -10.19
C HIS A 155 -12.13 8.88 -9.56
N ILE A 156 -11.86 7.89 -10.39
CA ILE A 156 -11.53 6.53 -9.96
C ILE A 156 -10.04 6.30 -10.23
N VAL A 157 -9.33 5.82 -9.22
CA VAL A 157 -7.94 5.36 -9.37
C VAL A 157 -7.96 3.85 -9.23
N ARG A 158 -7.47 3.14 -10.24
CA ARG A 158 -7.44 1.67 -10.22
C ARG A 158 -6.11 1.11 -10.70
N SER A 159 -5.77 -0.06 -10.20
CA SER A 159 -4.69 -0.86 -10.72
C SER A 159 -5.20 -1.78 -11.82
N VAL A 160 -4.39 -1.94 -12.86
CA VAL A 160 -4.63 -2.85 -13.96
C VAL A 160 -3.37 -3.69 -14.20
N LYS A 161 -3.40 -4.54 -15.23
CA LYS A 161 -2.29 -5.44 -15.57
C LYS A 161 -0.93 -4.73 -15.56
N HIS A 162 0.11 -5.49 -15.20
CA HIS A 162 1.49 -5.01 -15.02
C HIS A 162 1.65 -3.99 -13.87
N GLY A 163 0.69 -3.95 -12.95
CA GLY A 163 0.62 -2.97 -11.86
C GLY A 163 0.56 -1.52 -12.35
N THR A 164 0.06 -1.30 -13.56
CA THR A 164 -0.18 0.06 -14.06
C THR A 164 -1.34 0.67 -13.27
N VAL A 165 -1.23 1.94 -12.90
CA VAL A 165 -2.33 2.65 -12.23
C VAL A 165 -2.97 3.62 -13.22
N GLU A 166 -4.27 3.46 -13.43
CA GLU A 166 -5.08 4.33 -14.27
C GLU A 166 -5.92 5.27 -13.39
N VAL A 167 -6.01 6.53 -13.79
CA VAL A 167 -6.97 7.49 -13.24
C VAL A 167 -8.03 7.75 -14.29
N LEU A 168 -9.29 7.57 -13.90
CA LEU A 168 -10.47 7.73 -14.75
C LEU A 168 -11.25 8.97 -14.29
N ASP A 169 -11.86 9.68 -15.24
CA ASP A 169 -12.85 10.74 -14.97
C ASP A 169 -14.24 10.17 -14.62
N ALA A 170 -15.20 11.06 -14.40
CA ALA A 170 -16.57 10.71 -14.01
C ALA A 170 -17.30 9.87 -15.08
N GLU A 171 -16.89 10.00 -16.34
CA GLU A 171 -17.41 9.25 -17.48
C GLU A 171 -16.70 7.89 -17.69
N GLY A 172 -15.70 7.57 -16.86
CA GLY A 172 -14.94 6.33 -16.93
C GLY A 172 -13.85 6.33 -18.00
N LYS A 173 -13.48 7.50 -18.55
CA LYS A 173 -12.37 7.62 -19.50
C LYS A 173 -11.06 7.75 -18.75
N VAL A 174 -10.05 6.99 -19.18
CA VAL A 174 -8.70 7.10 -18.63
C VAL A 174 -8.07 8.44 -19.01
N ILE A 175 -7.80 9.27 -18.01
CA ILE A 175 -7.20 10.61 -18.15
C ILE A 175 -5.72 10.65 -17.74
N GLN A 176 -5.26 9.66 -16.97
CA GLN A 176 -3.86 9.54 -16.55
C GLN A 176 -3.46 8.07 -16.39
N LYS A 177 -2.19 7.75 -16.69
CA LYS A 177 -1.57 6.44 -16.44
C LYS A 177 -0.25 6.61 -15.70
N LEU A 178 0.00 5.73 -14.75
CA LEU A 178 1.25 5.60 -14.02
C LEU A 178 1.79 4.19 -14.26
N GLU A 179 2.93 4.12 -14.95
CA GLU A 179 3.65 2.88 -15.22
C GLU A 179 4.79 2.72 -14.23
N HIS A 180 5.04 1.48 -13.81
CA HIS A 180 6.03 1.11 -12.80
C HIS A 180 7.01 0.13 -13.43
N PRO A 181 8.11 0.59 -14.06
CA PRO A 181 9.08 -0.28 -14.73
C PRO A 181 9.76 -1.32 -13.82
N GLU A 182 9.68 -1.11 -12.50
CA GLU A 182 10.10 -2.11 -11.51
C GLU A 182 9.25 -3.37 -11.53
N ASN A 183 7.97 -3.28 -11.91
CA ASN A 183 7.07 -4.41 -12.04
C ASN A 183 7.46 -5.24 -13.26
N LYS A 184 7.98 -6.43 -13.01
CA LYS A 184 8.37 -7.43 -14.04
C LYS A 184 7.35 -8.54 -14.18
N ASP A 185 6.55 -8.76 -13.16
CA ASP A 185 5.55 -9.78 -13.11
C ASP A 185 4.29 -9.35 -13.88
N GLN A 186 3.93 -10.19 -14.86
CA GLN A 186 2.84 -9.94 -15.79
C GLN A 186 1.46 -9.96 -15.10
N HIS A 187 1.31 -10.66 -13.97
CA HIS A 187 0.04 -10.72 -13.24
C HIS A 187 0.02 -9.92 -11.94
N HIS A 188 1.03 -9.07 -11.72
CA HIS A 188 0.99 -8.13 -10.61
C HIS A 188 -0.10 -7.08 -10.87
N LEU A 189 -0.95 -6.86 -9.88
CA LEU A 189 -1.77 -5.65 -9.76
C LEU A 189 -1.20 -4.87 -8.58
N ALA A 190 -0.94 -3.59 -8.73
CA ALA A 190 -0.38 -2.81 -7.64
C ALA A 190 -1.45 -2.59 -6.56
N PRO A 191 -1.23 -2.98 -5.29
CA PRO A 191 -2.14 -2.58 -4.24
C PRO A 191 -2.12 -1.07 -4.13
N LEU A 192 -3.30 -0.50 -3.89
CA LEU A 192 -3.49 0.93 -3.72
C LEU A 192 -3.90 1.23 -2.27
N LEU A 193 -3.52 2.41 -1.80
CA LEU A 193 -4.11 2.98 -0.59
C LEU A 193 -4.12 4.50 -0.72
N LEU A 194 -5.29 5.11 -0.53
CA LEU A 194 -5.40 6.55 -0.38
C LEU A 194 -5.38 6.88 1.12
N TRP A 195 -4.39 7.66 1.54
CA TRP A 195 -4.23 8.12 2.91
C TRP A 195 -3.85 9.59 2.91
N GLU A 196 -4.75 10.43 3.43
CA GLU A 196 -4.64 11.90 3.33
C GLU A 196 -4.47 12.34 1.88
N GLN A 197 -3.38 13.05 1.56
CA GLN A 197 -3.02 13.47 0.22
C GLN A 197 -2.18 12.42 -0.54
N TRP A 198 -1.90 11.27 0.06
CA TRP A 198 -1.00 10.27 -0.52
C TRP A 198 -1.76 9.13 -1.15
N LEU A 199 -1.46 8.86 -2.42
CA LEU A 199 -1.69 7.57 -3.05
C LEU A 199 -0.44 6.72 -2.86
N LEU A 200 -0.59 5.62 -2.13
CA LEU A 200 0.42 4.59 -2.01
C LEU A 200 0.20 3.53 -3.08
N VAL A 201 1.29 3.10 -3.72
CA VAL A 201 1.30 2.06 -4.73
C VAL A 201 2.39 1.05 -4.39
N GLY A 202 2.02 -0.23 -4.30
CA GLY A 202 2.97 -1.33 -4.09
C GLY A 202 3.53 -1.88 -5.39
N THR A 203 4.75 -2.41 -5.36
CA THR A 203 5.42 -3.02 -6.52
C THR A 203 5.76 -4.48 -6.28
N ASP A 204 6.02 -5.24 -7.34
CA ASP A 204 6.42 -6.64 -7.23
C ASP A 204 7.85 -6.84 -6.65
N ASP A 205 8.66 -5.77 -6.63
CA ASP A 205 10.04 -5.77 -6.15
C ASP A 205 10.18 -5.25 -4.70
N GLY A 206 9.06 -4.92 -4.05
CA GLY A 206 9.01 -4.56 -2.63
C GLY A 206 9.10 -3.06 -2.33
N ARG A 207 8.78 -2.21 -3.30
CA ARG A 207 8.69 -0.76 -3.07
C ARG A 207 7.26 -0.37 -2.72
N VAL A 208 7.18 0.64 -1.87
CA VAL A 208 5.98 1.42 -1.63
C VAL A 208 6.25 2.82 -2.15
N LEU A 209 5.57 3.18 -3.24
CA LEU A 209 5.67 4.46 -3.91
C LEU A 209 4.59 5.39 -3.37
N PHE A 210 4.96 6.62 -3.05
CA PHE A 210 4.06 7.64 -2.53
C PHE A 210 3.91 8.72 -3.59
N TYR A 211 2.69 8.93 -4.04
CA TYR A 211 2.32 9.99 -4.96
C TYR A 211 1.37 10.96 -4.28
N THR A 212 1.60 12.25 -4.49
CA THR A 212 0.68 13.28 -4.01
C THR A 212 -0.54 13.35 -4.94
N VAL A 213 -1.73 13.27 -4.38
CA VAL A 213 -3.01 13.42 -5.09
C VAL A 213 -3.51 14.87 -4.90
N ARG A 214 -4.03 15.47 -5.97
CA ARG A 214 -4.46 16.88 -6.04
C ARG A 214 -5.87 17.02 -6.58
#